data_AF-A0A9P7ATY2-F1
#
_entry.id   AF-A0A9P7ATY2-F1
#
_cell.length_a   1.000
_cell.length_b   1.000
_cell.length_c   1.000
_cell.angle_alpha   90.00
_cell.angle_beta   90.00
_cell.angle_gamma   90.00
#
_symmetry.space_group_name_H-M   'P 1'
#
loop_
_entity.id
_entity.type
_entity.pdbx_description
1 polymer ?
#
loop_
_entity_poly.entity_id
_entity_poly.type
_entity_poly.pdbx_seq_one_letter_code
_entity_poly.pdbx_strand_id
1 'polypeptide(L)'
;MTKSASVEQSAPNKPPKLLPGKLTPEVARDWDNACSTYFMHKGVDAADQVKMIAFGMLDPRLHTWYLAQRATLDGGTFANYMTALKAGWLDTHWDTKLRKKVLGSRQGTRPFYEWALELQNQNALLYGNAAHLSDIQLRNQLEANICDELTTSVLRAKLADNLTLRKWIEEVKHLDDKRLEDFASHKKIAEELYKSSRRTTTSYQSKTPSSSKTFNSSSRLGPLTESERNLLVEHKGCFKCRKFYVSHRSKECNDGAPEASTYKPLTEADANAAKPKATRAKTVAAVAPVGAVMPSSVFEEGSESEDDKYVAPFETAHLIWPCLLTGPSSESFERIDALIDHGSHLVLIDESVVDKLGLRKRKLHTSIEASSAFLNSASVSPFSFSEYVLLSPSSINHDWTSHHDLRTCIAKDSKYDLLSPPKHVRKCRTPLPSRREIKRQRKNVIKELQKVLEHRGNELEQHTTSKNTNIASVLRQRIETLAFIEANKEHLERLDKEMRRKYEDRFPEDIPHIDHLPTDIVHRIRLKDPNKIIQCRRYNTPRKYREAWDTLLNQHIAAGRLRPSSSPFVSPAFLIPKKDPTALP
;
A
#
# COMPACT_ATOMS: atom_id res chain seq x y z
N MET A 1 -30.52 -3.44 31.23
CA MET A 1 -30.97 -2.98 29.90
C MET A 1 -32.48 -3.14 29.84
N THR A 2 -33.25 -2.05 29.79
CA THR A 2 -34.70 -2.12 29.57
C THR A 2 -34.96 -2.57 28.14
N LYS A 3 -35.68 -3.68 27.96
CA LYS A 3 -36.03 -4.22 26.64
C LYS A 3 -36.96 -3.24 25.90
N SER A 4 -36.66 -2.94 24.64
CA SER A 4 -37.57 -2.19 23.76
C SER A 4 -38.85 -3.00 23.51
N ALA A 5 -39.97 -2.31 23.36
CA ALA A 5 -41.23 -2.94 22.93
C ALA A 5 -41.10 -3.47 21.50
N SER A 6 -41.99 -4.38 21.09
CA SER A 6 -42.04 -4.91 19.73
C SER A 6 -43.48 -5.13 19.30
N VAL A 7 -43.74 -5.07 18.00
CA VAL A 7 -45.07 -5.26 17.42
C VAL A 7 -45.14 -6.63 16.75
N GLU A 8 -46.15 -7.41 17.08
CA GLU A 8 -46.43 -8.70 16.47
C GLU A 8 -47.80 -8.69 15.80
N GLN A 9 -47.86 -9.19 14.56
CA GLN A 9 -49.11 -9.37 13.84
C GLN A 9 -49.10 -10.74 13.16
N SER A 10 -49.98 -11.65 13.58
CA SER A 10 -50.01 -13.03 13.05
C SER A 10 -50.54 -13.10 11.61
N ALA A 11 -51.43 -12.19 11.23
CA ALA A 11 -51.96 -12.04 9.87
C ALA A 11 -52.50 -10.62 9.66
N PRO A 12 -52.52 -10.10 8.42
CA PRO A 12 -52.99 -8.73 8.13
C PRO A 12 -54.42 -8.44 8.62
N ASN A 13 -55.29 -9.46 8.68
CA ASN A 13 -56.68 -9.33 9.15
C ASN A 13 -56.86 -9.53 10.67
N LYS A 14 -55.78 -9.82 11.41
CA LYS A 14 -55.80 -9.95 12.87
C LYS A 14 -55.28 -8.67 13.51
N PRO A 15 -55.84 -8.27 14.67
CA PRO A 15 -55.40 -7.07 15.36
C PRO A 15 -53.92 -7.22 15.75
N PRO A 16 -53.09 -6.18 15.54
CA PRO A 16 -51.70 -6.19 15.94
C PRO A 16 -51.58 -6.20 17.46
N LYS A 17 -50.46 -6.73 17.96
CA LYS A 17 -50.12 -6.80 19.38
C LYS A 17 -48.87 -5.99 19.65
N LEU A 18 -48.94 -5.04 20.58
CA LEU A 18 -47.80 -4.28 21.08
C LEU A 18 -47.32 -4.94 22.37
N LEU A 19 -46.17 -5.60 22.31
CA LEU A 19 -45.58 -6.31 23.43
C LEU A 19 -45.03 -5.35 24.50
N PRO A 20 -44.92 -5.78 25.77
CA PRO A 20 -44.37 -4.95 26.84
C PRO A 20 -42.92 -4.52 26.58
N GLY A 21 -42.59 -3.25 26.88
CA GLY A 21 -41.24 -2.71 26.73
C GLY A 21 -41.19 -1.19 26.64
N LYS A 22 -39.99 -0.62 26.44
CA LYS A 22 -39.85 0.82 26.18
C LYS A 22 -40.31 1.15 24.76
N LEU A 23 -41.23 2.11 24.61
CA LEU A 23 -41.66 2.59 23.29
C LEU A 23 -40.55 3.45 22.66
N THR A 24 -40.13 3.10 21.44
CA THR A 24 -39.21 3.91 20.64
C THR A 24 -39.95 4.45 19.40
N PRO A 25 -39.43 5.50 18.73
CA PRO A 25 -40.06 6.04 17.51
C PRO A 25 -40.25 4.97 16.43
N GLU A 26 -39.31 4.03 16.30
CA GLU A 26 -39.40 2.90 15.38
C GLU A 26 -40.58 2.00 15.72
N VAL A 27 -40.71 1.59 16.98
CA VAL A 27 -41.81 0.73 17.45
C VAL A 27 -43.16 1.44 17.30
N ALA A 28 -43.21 2.75 17.55
CA ALA A 28 -44.42 3.55 17.34
C ALA A 28 -44.83 3.58 15.86
N ARG A 29 -43.87 3.67 14.91
CA ARG A 29 -44.14 3.57 13.48
C ARG A 29 -44.60 2.17 13.08
N ASP A 30 -43.95 1.13 13.61
CA ASP A 30 -44.33 -0.25 13.30
C ASP A 30 -45.74 -0.56 13.80
N TRP A 31 -46.12 -0.01 14.96
CA TRP A 31 -47.47 -0.09 15.51
C TRP A 31 -48.49 0.62 14.61
N ASP A 32 -48.16 1.84 14.17
CA ASP A 32 -48.97 2.65 13.25
C ASP A 32 -49.26 1.90 11.93
N ASN A 33 -48.21 1.36 11.32
CA ASN A 33 -48.27 0.59 10.08
C ASN A 33 -49.09 -0.70 10.23
N ALA A 34 -48.89 -1.44 11.32
CA ALA A 34 -49.62 -2.69 11.57
C ALA A 34 -51.11 -2.43 11.85
N CYS A 35 -51.44 -1.35 12.58
CA CYS A 35 -52.82 -0.92 12.81
C CYS A 35 -53.49 -0.48 11.50
N SER A 36 -52.80 0.34 10.70
CA SER A 36 -53.30 0.80 9.39
C SER A 36 -53.56 -0.36 8.44
N THR A 37 -52.64 -1.34 8.40
CA THR A 37 -52.79 -2.58 7.61
C THR A 37 -54.02 -3.37 8.06
N TYR A 38 -54.22 -3.51 9.37
CA TYR A 38 -55.38 -4.17 9.94
C TYR A 38 -56.70 -3.47 9.58
N PHE A 39 -56.75 -2.14 9.68
CA PHE A 39 -57.94 -1.36 9.35
C PHE A 39 -58.31 -1.49 7.87
N MET A 40 -57.33 -1.43 6.97
CA MET A 40 -57.54 -1.62 5.54
C MET A 40 -58.04 -3.03 5.22
N HIS A 41 -57.41 -4.06 5.78
CA HIS A 41 -57.71 -5.44 5.42
C HIS A 41 -59.00 -5.98 6.05
N LYS A 42 -59.39 -5.46 7.21
CA LYS A 42 -60.64 -5.82 7.89
C LYS A 42 -61.82 -4.91 7.51
N GLY A 43 -61.55 -3.71 6.98
CA GLY A 43 -62.58 -2.72 6.70
C GLY A 43 -63.18 -2.13 7.97
N VAL A 44 -62.34 -1.63 8.88
CA VAL A 44 -62.80 -1.06 10.17
C VAL A 44 -63.21 0.40 9.99
N ASP A 45 -64.43 0.72 10.42
CA ASP A 45 -64.95 2.09 10.42
C ASP A 45 -64.10 3.01 11.30
N ALA A 46 -63.90 4.26 10.87
CA ALA A 46 -63.07 5.25 11.55
C ALA A 46 -63.46 5.44 13.03
N ALA A 47 -64.74 5.35 13.37
CA ALA A 47 -65.24 5.51 14.74
C ALA A 47 -64.88 4.33 15.67
N ASP A 48 -64.48 3.18 15.12
CA ASP A 48 -64.19 1.96 15.88
C ASP A 48 -62.72 1.54 15.82
N GLN A 49 -61.89 2.22 15.01
CA GLN A 49 -60.48 1.89 14.82
C GLN A 49 -59.69 1.78 16.15
N VAL A 50 -59.79 2.77 17.03
CA VAL A 50 -59.06 2.79 18.31
C VAL A 50 -59.56 1.70 19.27
N LYS A 51 -60.88 1.51 19.35
CA LYS A 51 -61.51 0.48 20.20
C LYS A 51 -61.05 -0.92 19.82
N MET A 52 -60.87 -1.18 18.52
CA MET A 52 -60.52 -2.49 17.99
C MET A 52 -59.04 -2.88 18.23
N ILE A 53 -58.15 -1.90 18.39
CA ILE A 53 -56.71 -2.15 18.67
C ILE A 53 -56.36 -2.03 20.15
N ALA A 54 -57.26 -1.50 20.99
CA ALA A 54 -57.06 -1.31 22.43
C ALA A 54 -56.59 -2.59 23.17
N PHE A 55 -57.20 -3.73 22.84
CA PHE A 55 -56.85 -5.03 23.41
C PHE A 55 -55.52 -5.60 22.88
N GLY A 56 -54.97 -5.02 21.81
CA GLY A 56 -53.65 -5.36 21.29
C GLY A 56 -52.50 -4.77 22.13
N MET A 57 -52.78 -3.84 23.05
CA MET A 57 -51.77 -3.25 23.94
C MET A 57 -51.51 -4.18 25.12
N LEU A 58 -50.41 -4.92 25.10
CA LEU A 58 -50.11 -5.92 26.12
C LEU A 58 -49.28 -5.38 27.29
N ASP A 59 -48.67 -4.18 27.17
CA ASP A 59 -48.03 -3.52 28.33
C ASP A 59 -49.09 -3.05 29.32
N PRO A 60 -49.11 -3.55 30.57
CA PRO A 60 -50.13 -3.17 31.55
C PRO A 60 -50.16 -1.66 31.84
N ARG A 61 -49.01 -0.98 31.77
CA ARG A 61 -48.92 0.46 32.00
C ARG A 61 -49.58 1.23 30.85
N LEU A 62 -49.37 0.78 29.62
CA LEU A 62 -49.97 1.36 28.43
C LEU A 62 -51.47 1.12 28.39
N HIS A 63 -51.90 -0.09 28.75
CA HIS A 63 -53.31 -0.43 28.84
C HIS A 63 -54.02 0.40 29.92
N THR A 64 -53.38 0.61 31.08
CA THR A 64 -53.91 1.47 32.16
C THR A 64 -54.06 2.92 31.70
N TRP A 65 -53.07 3.46 31.00
CA TRP A 65 -53.14 4.81 30.40
C TRP A 65 -54.30 4.95 29.42
N TYR A 66 -54.49 3.95 28.54
CA TYR A 66 -55.61 3.94 27.60
C TYR A 66 -56.95 3.92 28.35
N LEU A 67 -57.12 3.05 29.35
CA LEU A 67 -58.36 2.98 30.13
C LEU A 67 -58.68 4.31 30.85
N ALA A 68 -57.67 5.02 31.35
CA ALA A 68 -57.83 6.31 32.00
C ALA A 68 -58.30 7.42 31.04
N GLN A 69 -57.97 7.32 29.75
CA GLN A 69 -58.30 8.33 28.72
C GLN A 69 -59.29 7.80 27.67
N ARG A 70 -59.96 6.69 27.96
CA ARG A 70 -60.74 5.92 26.98
C ARG A 70 -61.79 6.76 26.25
N ALA A 71 -62.57 7.56 26.98
CA ALA A 71 -63.62 8.40 26.38
C ALA A 71 -63.06 9.40 25.36
N THR A 72 -61.88 9.98 25.64
CA THR A 72 -61.22 10.94 24.76
C THR A 72 -60.55 10.26 23.56
N LEU A 73 -59.90 9.11 23.78
CA LEU A 73 -59.18 8.38 22.74
C LEU A 73 -60.14 7.65 21.78
N ASP A 74 -61.21 7.05 22.29
CA ASP A 74 -62.22 6.34 21.47
C ASP A 74 -63.12 7.31 20.69
N GLY A 75 -63.29 8.55 21.17
CA GLY A 75 -64.05 9.60 20.46
C GLY A 75 -63.25 10.35 19.39
N GLY A 76 -61.93 10.13 19.33
CA GLY A 76 -61.03 10.79 18.38
C GLY A 76 -60.74 9.94 17.14
N THR A 77 -59.97 10.51 16.21
CA THR A 77 -59.44 9.76 15.06
C THR A 77 -58.22 8.94 15.46
N PHE A 78 -57.87 7.93 14.67
CA PHE A 78 -56.66 7.15 14.88
C PHE A 78 -55.38 8.02 14.87
N ALA A 79 -55.34 9.09 14.08
CA ALA A 79 -54.24 10.06 14.07
C ALA A 79 -54.10 10.82 15.41
N ASN A 80 -55.22 11.21 16.03
CA ASN A 80 -55.22 11.84 17.34
C ASN A 80 -54.74 10.87 18.43
N TYR A 81 -55.18 9.61 18.35
CA TYR A 81 -54.68 8.54 19.22
C TYR A 81 -53.16 8.36 19.08
N MET A 82 -52.63 8.27 17.85
CA MET A 82 -51.19 8.11 17.62
C MET A 82 -50.38 9.32 18.12
N THR A 83 -50.94 10.52 18.00
CA THR A 83 -50.33 11.75 18.55
C THR A 83 -50.27 11.70 20.08
N ALA A 84 -51.37 11.31 20.74
CA ALA A 84 -51.42 11.15 22.19
C ALA A 84 -50.47 10.05 22.70
N LEU A 85 -50.40 8.92 21.97
CA LEU A 85 -49.47 7.83 22.27
C LEU A 85 -48.01 8.31 22.22
N LYS A 86 -47.61 8.96 21.12
CA LYS A 86 -46.24 9.48 20.95
C LYS A 86 -45.90 10.54 22.00
N ALA A 87 -46.84 11.42 22.34
CA ALA A 87 -46.64 12.46 23.35
C ALA A 87 -46.51 11.91 24.79
N GLY A 88 -47.27 10.86 25.13
CA GLY A 88 -47.27 10.28 26.47
C GLY A 88 -46.16 9.26 26.74
N TRP A 89 -45.66 8.59 25.69
CA TRP A 89 -44.82 7.38 25.85
C TRP A 89 -43.43 7.46 25.23
N LEU A 90 -43.15 8.46 24.37
CA LEU A 90 -41.79 8.73 23.91
C LEU A 90 -41.09 9.70 24.86
N ASP A 91 -39.75 9.63 24.91
CA ASP A 91 -38.95 10.55 25.71
C ASP A 91 -39.22 12.01 25.30
N THR A 92 -39.22 12.94 26.26
CA THR A 92 -39.36 14.37 25.95
C THR A 92 -38.27 14.81 24.96
N HIS A 93 -38.67 15.58 23.94
CA HIS A 93 -37.83 16.04 22.83
C HIS A 93 -37.18 14.90 22.01
N TRP A 94 -37.83 13.73 21.92
CA TRP A 94 -37.34 12.60 21.12
C TRP A 94 -37.08 13.00 19.65
N ASP A 95 -37.92 13.86 19.10
CA ASP A 95 -37.87 14.41 17.75
C ASP A 95 -36.62 15.27 17.52
N THR A 96 -36.34 16.17 18.46
CA THR A 96 -35.15 17.04 18.43
C THR A 96 -33.88 16.23 18.62
N LYS A 97 -33.91 15.23 19.53
CA LYS A 97 -32.78 14.31 19.74
C LYS A 97 -32.50 13.47 18.50
N LEU A 98 -33.54 12.95 17.85
CA LEU A 98 -33.41 12.17 16.63
C LEU A 98 -32.93 13.04 15.47
N ARG A 99 -33.44 14.27 15.31
CA ARG A 99 -32.91 15.23 14.34
C ARG A 99 -31.43 15.51 14.56
N LYS A 100 -31.01 15.75 15.80
CA LYS A 100 -29.59 15.94 16.14
C LYS A 100 -28.75 14.70 15.80
N LYS A 101 -29.30 13.49 16.00
CA LYS A 101 -28.66 12.23 15.61
C LYS A 101 -28.48 12.15 14.08
N VAL A 102 -29.51 12.48 13.31
CA VAL A 102 -29.45 12.52 11.83
C VAL A 102 -28.39 13.52 11.36
N LEU A 103 -28.38 14.74 11.93
CA LEU A 103 -27.43 15.80 11.59
C LEU A 103 -25.98 15.51 12.03
N GLY A 104 -25.79 14.68 13.06
CA GLY A 104 -24.48 14.27 13.54
C GLY A 104 -23.93 12.99 12.89
N SER A 105 -24.73 12.31 12.08
CA SER A 105 -24.35 11.03 11.46
C SER A 105 -23.39 11.25 10.29
N ARG A 106 -22.36 10.41 10.22
CA ARG A 106 -21.31 10.43 9.19
C ARG A 106 -21.21 9.07 8.51
N GLN A 107 -20.73 9.06 7.26
CA GLN A 107 -20.51 7.81 6.54
C GLN A 107 -19.50 6.93 7.30
N GLY A 108 -18.29 7.42 7.57
CA GLY A 108 -17.22 6.62 8.16
C GLY A 108 -16.70 5.56 7.17
N THR A 109 -16.51 4.32 7.63
CA THR A 109 -15.93 3.22 6.83
C THR A 109 -16.95 2.33 6.13
N ARG A 110 -18.25 2.55 6.35
CA ARG A 110 -19.32 1.72 5.77
C ARG A 110 -19.67 2.18 4.33
N PRO A 111 -20.31 1.31 3.53
CA PRO A 111 -20.81 1.68 2.21
C PRO A 111 -21.75 2.89 2.28
N PHE A 112 -21.63 3.79 1.32
CA PHE A 112 -22.43 5.02 1.23
C PHE A 112 -23.93 4.70 1.23
N TYR A 113 -24.34 3.73 0.41
CA TYR A 113 -25.75 3.43 0.21
C TYR A 113 -26.43 2.93 1.50
N GLU A 114 -25.76 2.09 2.28
CA GLU A 114 -26.29 1.62 3.56
C GLU A 114 -26.49 2.77 4.55
N TRP A 115 -25.51 3.68 4.62
CA TRP A 115 -25.60 4.86 5.46
C TRP A 115 -26.72 5.81 5.02
N ALA A 116 -26.82 6.07 3.71
CA ALA A 116 -27.85 6.93 3.14
C ALA A 116 -29.26 6.36 3.38
N LEU A 117 -29.44 5.03 3.32
CA LEU A 117 -30.69 4.36 3.69
C LEU A 117 -31.00 4.50 5.19
N GLU A 118 -30.01 4.35 6.06
CA GLU A 118 -30.21 4.56 7.50
C GLU A 118 -30.69 5.99 7.81
N LEU A 119 -30.07 7.01 7.19
CA LEU A 119 -30.48 8.40 7.35
C LEU A 119 -31.89 8.66 6.85
N GLN A 120 -32.24 8.12 5.68
CA GLN A 120 -33.61 8.22 5.15
C GLN A 120 -34.61 7.56 6.10
N ASN A 121 -34.29 6.38 6.64
CA ASN A 121 -35.14 5.67 7.59
C ASN A 121 -35.32 6.44 8.91
N GLN A 122 -34.27 7.08 9.43
CA GLN A 122 -34.34 7.92 10.63
C GLN A 122 -35.12 9.20 10.38
N ASN A 123 -34.94 9.84 9.23
CA ASN A 123 -35.70 11.03 8.85
C ASN A 123 -37.18 10.71 8.65
N ALA A 124 -37.52 9.54 8.10
CA ALA A 124 -38.91 9.11 7.92
C ALA A 124 -39.67 8.96 9.25
N LEU A 125 -38.99 8.69 10.37
CA LEU A 125 -39.61 8.67 11.71
C LEU A 125 -40.04 10.07 12.17
N LEU A 126 -39.45 11.12 11.61
CA LEU A 126 -39.78 12.52 11.89
C LEU A 126 -40.91 13.04 10.99
N TYR A 127 -41.40 12.25 10.03
CA TYR A 127 -42.44 12.69 9.10
C TYR A 127 -43.67 13.23 9.83
N GLY A 128 -44.15 14.41 9.40
CA GLY A 128 -45.24 15.14 10.05
C GLY A 128 -44.84 16.01 11.26
N ASN A 129 -43.56 15.98 11.67
CA ASN A 129 -43.01 16.88 12.68
C ASN A 129 -42.19 18.02 12.02
N ALA A 130 -42.14 19.20 12.64
CA ALA A 130 -41.24 20.29 12.27
C ALA A 130 -39.74 19.90 12.31
N ALA A 131 -39.40 18.82 13.01
CA ALA A 131 -38.06 18.25 13.03
C ALA A 131 -37.67 17.50 11.73
N HIS A 132 -38.62 17.18 10.85
CA HIS A 132 -38.38 16.48 9.58
C HIS A 132 -37.49 17.30 8.63
N LEU A 133 -36.50 16.65 8.00
CA LEU A 133 -35.67 17.26 6.98
C LEU A 133 -36.30 17.07 5.60
N SER A 134 -36.36 18.15 4.79
CA SER A 134 -36.74 18.03 3.38
C SER A 134 -35.69 17.27 2.57
N ASP A 135 -36.06 16.78 1.39
CA ASP A 135 -35.15 16.06 0.49
C ASP A 135 -33.88 16.88 0.18
N ILE A 136 -34.02 18.20 0.03
CA ILE A 136 -32.90 19.13 -0.19
C ILE A 136 -32.01 19.19 1.05
N GLN A 137 -32.59 19.33 2.23
CA GLN A 137 -31.83 19.35 3.48
C GLN A 137 -31.12 18.02 3.75
N LEU A 138 -31.77 16.90 3.43
CA LEU A 138 -31.19 15.57 3.58
C LEU A 138 -30.05 15.34 2.57
N ARG A 139 -30.19 15.82 1.33
CA ARG A 139 -29.10 15.82 0.34
C ARG A 139 -27.90 16.62 0.85
N ASN A 140 -28.10 17.86 1.31
CA ASN A 140 -27.03 18.70 1.85
C ASN A 140 -26.33 18.02 3.05
N GLN A 141 -27.11 17.35 3.89
CA GLN A 141 -26.58 16.61 5.04
C GLN A 141 -25.73 15.40 4.62
N LEU A 142 -26.17 14.67 3.59
CA LEU A 142 -25.39 13.57 3.01
C LEU A 142 -24.11 14.12 2.39
N GLU A 143 -24.20 15.12 1.52
CA GLU A 143 -23.05 15.77 0.87
C GLU A 143 -21.99 16.25 1.87
N ALA A 144 -22.41 16.87 2.98
CA ALA A 144 -21.49 17.39 4.00
C ALA A 144 -20.80 16.32 4.85
N ASN A 145 -21.29 15.06 4.85
CA ASN A 145 -20.83 14.01 5.77
C ASN A 145 -20.43 12.69 5.08
N ILE A 146 -20.30 12.73 3.75
CA ILE A 146 -19.60 11.70 2.96
C ILE A 146 -18.13 11.64 3.40
N CYS A 147 -17.48 10.47 3.28
CA CYS A 147 -16.06 10.34 3.58
C CYS A 147 -15.18 11.10 2.57
N ASP A 148 -14.00 11.58 2.99
CA ASP A 148 -13.13 12.43 2.15
C ASP A 148 -12.74 11.77 0.82
N GLU A 149 -12.57 10.44 0.82
CA GLU A 149 -12.24 9.65 -0.35
C GLU A 149 -13.36 9.67 -1.40
N LEU A 150 -14.61 9.45 -0.98
CA LEU A 150 -15.77 9.48 -1.87
C LEU A 150 -16.12 10.92 -2.28
N THR A 151 -15.93 11.90 -1.39
CA THR A 151 -16.14 13.33 -1.66
C THR A 151 -15.36 13.77 -2.90
N THR A 152 -14.10 13.35 -3.00
CA THR A 152 -13.26 13.67 -4.16
C THR A 152 -13.83 13.11 -5.46
N SER A 153 -14.35 11.88 -5.44
CA SER A 153 -14.98 11.25 -6.61
C SER A 153 -16.29 11.93 -7.01
N VAL A 154 -17.11 12.32 -6.03
CA VAL A 154 -18.38 13.05 -6.27
C VAL A 154 -18.11 14.43 -6.88
N LEU A 155 -17.14 15.18 -6.35
CA LEU A 155 -16.75 16.49 -6.89
C LEU A 155 -16.24 16.40 -8.34
N ARG A 156 -15.48 15.36 -8.67
CA ARG A 156 -14.99 15.12 -10.04
C ARG A 156 -16.12 14.73 -10.99
N ALA A 157 -17.12 13.99 -10.52
CA ALA A 157 -18.24 13.55 -11.34
C ALA A 157 -19.15 14.70 -11.79
N LYS A 158 -19.09 15.87 -11.12
CA LYS A 158 -19.89 17.07 -11.44
C LYS A 158 -21.37 16.72 -11.66
N LEU A 159 -21.96 16.04 -10.67
CA LEU A 159 -23.36 15.64 -10.70
C LEU A 159 -24.26 16.88 -10.86
N ALA A 160 -25.35 16.75 -11.62
CA ALA A 160 -26.23 17.87 -11.90
C ALA A 160 -26.99 18.34 -10.64
N ASP A 161 -27.08 19.66 -10.45
CA ASP A 161 -27.71 20.25 -9.25
C ASP A 161 -29.21 19.95 -9.14
N ASN A 162 -29.88 19.77 -10.27
CA ASN A 162 -31.32 19.49 -10.36
C ASN A 162 -31.70 18.02 -10.13
N LEU A 163 -30.76 17.16 -9.74
CA LEU A 163 -31.05 15.77 -9.43
C LEU A 163 -31.97 15.67 -8.19
N THR A 164 -33.04 14.88 -8.34
CA THR A 164 -33.85 14.42 -7.20
C THR A 164 -32.97 13.66 -6.21
N LEU A 165 -33.28 13.72 -4.92
CA LEU A 165 -32.54 13.00 -3.87
C LEU A 165 -32.27 11.53 -4.23
N ARG A 166 -33.29 10.81 -4.69
CA ARG A 166 -33.15 9.40 -5.09
C ARG A 166 -32.11 9.17 -6.19
N LYS A 167 -32.23 9.90 -7.30
CA LYS A 167 -31.27 9.81 -8.42
C LYS A 167 -29.86 10.21 -7.98
N TRP A 168 -29.74 11.26 -7.16
CA TRP A 168 -28.44 11.67 -6.63
C TRP A 168 -27.81 10.58 -5.75
N ILE A 169 -28.58 9.91 -4.88
CA ILE A 169 -28.11 8.77 -4.07
C ILE A 169 -27.66 7.60 -4.97
N GLU A 170 -28.41 7.31 -6.04
CA GLU A 170 -28.06 6.25 -7.01
C GLU A 170 -26.72 6.54 -7.70
N GLU A 171 -26.48 7.78 -8.16
CA GLU A 171 -25.21 8.18 -8.77
C GLU A 171 -24.03 8.10 -7.79
N VAL A 172 -24.19 8.62 -6.57
CA VAL A 172 -23.14 8.56 -5.55
C VAL A 172 -22.87 7.11 -5.12
N LYS A 173 -23.90 6.26 -5.08
CA LYS A 173 -23.73 4.81 -4.86
C LYS A 173 -22.85 4.20 -5.95
N HIS A 174 -23.11 4.47 -7.23
CA HIS A 174 -22.28 3.93 -8.31
C HIS A 174 -20.81 4.37 -8.20
N LEU A 175 -20.56 5.60 -7.76
CA LEU A 175 -19.21 6.08 -7.48
C LEU A 175 -18.54 5.35 -6.30
N ASP A 176 -19.31 5.08 -5.23
CA ASP A 176 -18.79 4.35 -4.06
C ASP A 176 -18.56 2.86 -4.35
N ASP A 177 -19.46 2.21 -5.09
CA ASP A 177 -19.32 0.81 -5.52
C ASP A 177 -18.03 0.64 -6.33
N LYS A 178 -17.79 1.53 -7.30
CA LYS A 178 -16.53 1.54 -8.07
C LYS A 178 -15.31 1.73 -7.17
N ARG A 179 -15.37 2.66 -6.22
CA ARG A 179 -14.28 2.90 -5.25
C ARG A 179 -13.99 1.64 -4.42
N LEU A 180 -15.02 0.94 -3.95
CA LEU A 180 -14.90 -0.27 -3.17
C LEU A 180 -14.33 -1.44 -4.01
N GLU A 181 -14.73 -1.55 -5.27
CA GLU A 181 -14.17 -2.52 -6.22
C GLU A 181 -12.69 -2.27 -6.50
N ASP A 182 -12.29 -1.02 -6.74
CA ASP A 182 -10.90 -0.61 -6.94
C ASP A 182 -10.07 -0.92 -5.69
N PHE A 183 -10.59 -0.59 -4.50
CA PHE A 183 -9.94 -0.89 -3.22
C PHE A 183 -9.78 -2.40 -3.00
N ALA A 184 -10.81 -3.20 -3.29
CA ALA A 184 -10.76 -4.65 -3.18
C ALA A 184 -9.75 -5.26 -4.17
N SER A 185 -9.66 -4.71 -5.37
CA SER A 185 -8.71 -5.12 -6.40
C SER A 185 -7.27 -4.81 -6.00
N HIS A 186 -7.01 -3.59 -5.55
CA HIS A 186 -5.69 -3.18 -5.02
C HIS A 186 -5.28 -4.02 -3.81
N LYS A 187 -6.22 -4.32 -2.90
CA LYS A 187 -5.97 -5.21 -1.76
C LYS A 187 -5.59 -6.62 -2.21
N LYS A 188 -6.30 -7.20 -3.19
CA LYS A 188 -5.96 -8.52 -3.75
C LYS A 188 -4.57 -8.51 -4.38
N ILE A 189 -4.24 -7.50 -5.19
CA ILE A 189 -2.91 -7.36 -5.81
C ILE A 189 -1.82 -7.25 -4.74
N ALA A 190 -2.03 -6.42 -3.71
CA ALA A 190 -1.10 -6.26 -2.60
C ALA A 190 -0.91 -7.57 -1.82
N GLU A 191 -1.99 -8.31 -1.55
CA GLU A 191 -1.94 -9.63 -0.92
C GLU A 191 -1.23 -10.67 -1.81
N GLU A 192 -1.40 -10.64 -3.12
CA GLU A 192 -0.73 -11.52 -4.08
C GLU A 192 0.77 -11.20 -4.20
N LEU A 193 1.15 -9.92 -4.20
CA LEU A 193 2.53 -9.47 -4.12
C LEU A 193 3.18 -9.90 -2.80
N TYR A 194 2.45 -9.80 -1.68
CA TYR A 194 2.91 -10.26 -0.38
C TYR A 194 3.06 -11.79 -0.35
N LYS A 195 2.09 -12.55 -0.89
CA LYS A 195 2.13 -14.02 -0.97
C LYS A 195 3.21 -14.53 -1.94
N SER A 196 3.46 -13.83 -3.06
CA SER A 196 4.52 -14.19 -4.03
C SER A 196 5.93 -13.86 -3.51
N SER A 197 6.08 -12.76 -2.76
CA SER A 197 7.29 -12.46 -1.99
C SER A 197 7.59 -13.52 -0.93
N ARG A 198 6.57 -14.13 -0.34
CA ARG A 198 6.70 -15.26 0.61
C ARG A 198 6.96 -16.62 -0.06
N ARG A 199 6.61 -16.79 -1.34
CA ARG A 199 6.82 -18.03 -2.11
C ARG A 199 8.22 -18.13 -2.72
N THR A 200 8.93 -17.02 -2.92
CA THR A 200 10.29 -17.01 -3.51
C THR A 200 11.39 -17.51 -2.57
N THR A 201 11.07 -17.92 -1.33
CA THR A 201 12.02 -18.56 -0.41
C THR A 201 12.03 -20.10 -0.44
N THR A 202 11.37 -20.76 -1.40
CA THR A 202 11.38 -22.24 -1.46
C THR A 202 11.42 -22.80 -2.89
N SER A 203 12.53 -23.49 -3.19
CA SER A 203 12.74 -24.47 -4.26
C SER A 203 12.90 -23.98 -5.71
N TYR A 204 14.12 -23.53 -6.05
CA TYR A 204 14.72 -23.91 -7.33
C TYR A 204 15.52 -25.20 -7.12
N GLN A 205 14.88 -26.34 -7.43
CA GLN A 205 15.58 -27.59 -7.73
C GLN A 205 16.05 -27.51 -9.19
N SER A 206 17.33 -27.29 -9.39
CA SER A 206 17.97 -27.43 -10.70
C SER A 206 18.06 -28.92 -11.04
N LYS A 207 17.27 -29.38 -12.02
CA LYS A 207 17.52 -30.65 -12.70
C LYS A 207 18.72 -30.44 -13.63
N THR A 208 19.83 -31.07 -13.30
CA THR A 208 20.99 -31.24 -14.20
C THR A 208 20.72 -32.39 -15.17
N PRO A 209 20.82 -32.22 -16.50
CA PRO A 209 21.10 -33.34 -17.38
C PRO A 209 22.58 -33.70 -17.29
N SER A 210 22.85 -34.96 -17.01
CA SER A 210 24.19 -35.55 -17.05
C SER A 210 24.61 -35.71 -18.52
N SER A 211 25.70 -35.06 -18.91
CA SER A 211 26.41 -35.33 -20.16
C SER A 211 27.89 -35.43 -19.84
N SER A 212 28.39 -36.66 -19.91
CA SER A 212 29.80 -37.00 -19.83
C SER A 212 30.54 -36.57 -21.10
N LYS A 213 31.53 -35.67 -20.99
CA LYS A 213 32.66 -35.62 -21.92
C LYS A 213 33.97 -35.31 -21.18
N THR A 214 34.78 -36.36 -21.13
CA THR A 214 36.24 -36.46 -21.26
C THR A 214 37.12 -35.24 -20.96
N PHE A 215 38.06 -35.45 -20.04
CA PHE A 215 39.22 -34.63 -19.74
C PHE A 215 40.03 -34.26 -21.00
N ASN A 216 40.44 -32.99 -21.09
CA ASN A 216 41.65 -32.62 -21.81
C ASN A 216 42.42 -31.53 -21.04
N SER A 217 43.74 -31.71 -21.04
CA SER A 217 44.79 -31.00 -20.31
C SER A 217 44.88 -29.51 -20.65
N SER A 218 44.99 -28.65 -19.62
CA SER A 218 45.39 -27.24 -19.78
C SER A 218 46.88 -27.03 -19.45
N SER A 219 47.55 -26.39 -20.40
CA SER A 219 48.91 -25.87 -20.44
C SER A 219 49.30 -25.03 -19.21
N ARG A 220 50.44 -25.34 -18.59
CA ARG A 220 51.07 -24.54 -17.51
C ARG A 220 52.18 -23.65 -18.10
N LEU A 221 52.25 -22.39 -17.64
CA LEU A 221 53.37 -21.48 -17.91
C LEU A 221 54.68 -21.96 -17.28
N GLY A 222 55.78 -21.81 -18.00
CA GLY A 222 57.12 -22.06 -17.48
C GLY A 222 57.54 -21.07 -16.39
N PRO A 223 58.45 -21.47 -15.48
CA PRO A 223 59.01 -20.57 -14.46
C PRO A 223 59.73 -19.37 -15.10
N LEU A 224 59.78 -18.22 -14.40
CA LEU A 224 60.50 -17.03 -14.87
C LEU A 224 61.99 -17.35 -15.04
N THR A 225 62.58 -16.90 -16.15
CA THR A 225 64.03 -16.96 -16.31
C THR A 225 64.72 -15.97 -15.38
N GLU A 226 66.01 -16.18 -15.12
CA GLU A 226 66.80 -15.31 -14.23
C GLU A 226 66.93 -13.88 -14.76
N SER A 227 66.97 -13.71 -16.09
CA SER A 227 66.96 -12.40 -16.75
C SER A 227 65.64 -11.65 -16.55
N GLU A 228 64.49 -12.31 -16.67
CA GLU A 228 63.18 -11.70 -16.41
C GLU A 228 63.00 -11.30 -14.94
N ARG A 229 63.55 -12.12 -14.03
CA ARG A 229 63.53 -11.84 -12.59
C ARG A 229 64.33 -10.58 -12.27
N ASN A 230 65.51 -10.42 -12.87
CA ASN A 230 66.36 -9.25 -12.65
C ASN A 230 65.71 -7.96 -13.20
N LEU A 231 65.13 -8.01 -14.41
CA LEU A 231 64.40 -6.88 -14.98
C LEU A 231 63.21 -6.43 -14.10
N LEU A 232 62.45 -7.38 -13.55
CA LEU A 232 61.34 -7.06 -12.64
C LEU A 232 61.82 -6.49 -11.30
N VAL A 233 62.98 -6.92 -10.79
CA VAL A 233 63.57 -6.32 -9.58
C VAL A 233 63.99 -4.87 -9.85
N GLU A 234 64.70 -4.64 -10.94
CA GLU A 234 65.27 -3.34 -11.31
C GLU A 234 64.19 -2.29 -11.59
N HIS A 235 63.11 -2.67 -12.28
CA HIS A 235 62.02 -1.76 -12.67
C HIS A 235 60.78 -1.85 -11.77
N LYS A 236 60.95 -2.26 -10.50
CA LYS A 236 59.88 -2.32 -9.47
C LYS A 236 58.61 -3.04 -9.96
N GLY A 237 58.79 -4.20 -10.58
CA GLY A 237 57.75 -5.04 -11.12
C GLY A 237 57.30 -6.20 -10.21
N CYS A 238 56.22 -6.88 -10.59
CA CYS A 238 55.65 -8.00 -9.83
C CYS A 238 55.92 -9.35 -10.52
N PHE A 239 56.39 -10.35 -9.77
CA PHE A 239 56.74 -11.67 -10.34
C PHE A 239 55.54 -12.57 -10.67
N LYS A 240 54.34 -12.22 -10.18
CA LYS A 240 53.12 -13.03 -10.41
C LYS A 240 52.39 -12.60 -11.68
N CYS A 241 52.14 -11.30 -11.86
CA CYS A 241 51.52 -10.73 -13.06
C CYS A 241 52.54 -10.28 -14.13
N ARG A 242 53.84 -10.31 -13.82
CA ARG A 242 54.97 -10.00 -14.72
C ARG A 242 54.91 -8.59 -15.37
N LYS A 243 54.47 -7.56 -14.62
CA LYS A 243 54.38 -6.14 -15.06
C LYS A 243 55.41 -5.23 -14.34
N PHE A 244 55.90 -4.19 -15.02
CA PHE A 244 56.86 -3.18 -14.50
C PHE A 244 56.16 -1.98 -13.81
N TYR A 245 56.86 -1.31 -12.89
CA TYR A 245 56.43 -0.12 -12.12
C TYR A 245 55.05 -0.24 -11.45
N VAL A 246 54.77 -1.38 -10.84
CA VAL A 246 53.52 -1.60 -10.08
C VAL A 246 53.75 -1.40 -8.59
N SER A 247 52.72 -0.93 -7.87
CA SER A 247 52.79 -0.67 -6.43
C SER A 247 52.68 -1.92 -5.54
N HIS A 248 52.54 -3.11 -6.14
CA HIS A 248 52.33 -4.38 -5.42
C HIS A 248 53.43 -5.42 -5.72
N ARG A 249 53.66 -6.34 -4.77
CA ARG A 249 54.57 -7.50 -4.93
C ARG A 249 53.78 -8.82 -4.98
N SER A 250 54.43 -9.93 -5.34
CA SER A 250 53.77 -11.22 -5.62
C SER A 250 52.80 -11.74 -4.55
N LYS A 251 52.99 -11.36 -3.27
CA LYS A 251 52.09 -11.74 -2.17
C LYS A 251 50.76 -10.97 -2.17
N GLU A 252 50.74 -9.76 -2.70
CA GLU A 252 49.60 -8.83 -2.71
C GLU A 252 48.99 -8.69 -4.12
N CYS A 253 49.37 -9.57 -5.04
CA CYS A 253 48.97 -9.52 -6.44
C CYS A 253 47.65 -10.26 -6.68
N ASN A 254 46.61 -9.48 -6.98
CA ASN A 254 45.26 -9.97 -7.34
C ASN A 254 45.07 -10.19 -8.85
N ASP A 255 45.99 -9.68 -9.69
CA ASP A 255 45.88 -9.72 -11.16
C ASP A 255 46.10 -11.11 -11.80
N GLY A 256 46.47 -12.13 -11.02
CA GLY A 256 46.75 -13.48 -11.54
C GLY A 256 48.04 -13.57 -12.40
N ALA A 257 48.33 -14.77 -12.92
CA ALA A 257 49.40 -14.96 -13.91
C ALA A 257 48.84 -14.71 -15.32
N PRO A 258 49.64 -14.14 -16.25
CA PRO A 258 49.21 -13.98 -17.64
C PRO A 258 48.89 -15.34 -18.27
N GLU A 259 48.15 -15.35 -19.38
CA GLU A 259 47.76 -16.58 -20.05
C GLU A 259 48.93 -17.20 -20.83
N ALA A 260 49.10 -18.53 -20.75
CA ALA A 260 50.28 -19.23 -21.26
C ALA A 260 50.45 -19.16 -22.78
N SER A 261 49.34 -19.04 -23.52
CA SER A 261 49.31 -18.98 -24.98
C SER A 261 49.78 -17.63 -25.54
N THR A 262 49.81 -16.58 -24.72
CA THR A 262 50.06 -15.20 -25.19
C THR A 262 51.27 -14.55 -24.51
N TYR A 263 51.98 -15.28 -23.64
CA TYR A 263 53.09 -14.72 -22.89
C TYR A 263 54.34 -14.57 -23.77
N LYS A 264 54.87 -13.34 -23.84
CA LYS A 264 56.18 -13.01 -24.43
C LYS A 264 57.17 -12.73 -23.31
N PRO A 265 58.44 -13.15 -23.44
CA PRO A 265 59.45 -12.88 -22.42
C PRO A 265 59.72 -11.38 -22.27
N LEU A 266 59.91 -10.94 -21.03
CA LEU A 266 60.09 -9.52 -20.70
C LEU A 266 61.45 -8.99 -21.19
N THR A 267 61.45 -7.83 -21.84
CA THR A 267 62.67 -7.17 -22.33
C THR A 267 62.88 -5.79 -21.70
N GLU A 268 64.11 -5.27 -21.78
CA GLU A 268 64.47 -3.94 -21.27
C GLU A 268 63.77 -2.80 -22.05
N ALA A 269 63.39 -3.03 -23.30
CA ALA A 269 62.58 -2.10 -24.09
C ALA A 269 61.16 -1.94 -23.51
N ASP A 270 60.56 -3.03 -23.02
CA ASP A 270 59.24 -3.02 -22.39
C ASP A 270 59.26 -2.23 -21.06
N ALA A 271 60.37 -2.33 -20.31
CA ALA A 271 60.59 -1.57 -19.09
C ALA A 271 60.82 -0.06 -19.35
N ASN A 272 61.32 0.34 -20.51
CA ASN A 272 61.45 1.76 -20.86
C ASN A 272 60.15 2.34 -21.40
N ALA A 273 59.35 1.56 -22.13
CA ALA A 273 58.01 1.95 -22.58
C ALA A 273 57.03 2.19 -21.42
N ALA A 274 57.22 1.49 -20.29
CA ALA A 274 56.34 1.56 -19.12
C ALA A 274 56.62 2.74 -18.16
N LYS A 275 57.58 3.64 -18.44
CA LYS A 275 57.91 4.79 -17.58
C LYS A 275 56.83 5.90 -17.65
N PRO A 276 56.32 6.42 -16.51
CA PRO A 276 55.34 7.52 -16.51
C PRO A 276 55.97 8.87 -16.92
N LYS A 277 55.36 9.57 -17.90
CA LYS A 277 55.73 10.95 -18.31
C LYS A 277 55.11 12.00 -17.38
N ALA A 278 55.90 12.97 -16.91
CA ALA A 278 55.45 14.08 -16.06
C ALA A 278 54.80 15.21 -16.89
N THR A 279 53.62 15.69 -16.48
CA THR A 279 52.97 16.87 -17.08
C THR A 279 52.62 17.95 -16.05
N ARG A 280 52.98 19.18 -16.44
CA ARG A 280 52.95 20.47 -15.76
C ARG A 280 51.52 21.00 -15.59
N ALA A 281 51.25 21.71 -14.49
CA ALA A 281 49.96 22.32 -14.17
C ALA A 281 49.64 23.57 -15.00
N LYS A 282 48.37 23.75 -15.39
CA LYS A 282 47.76 25.02 -15.85
C LYS A 282 46.48 25.28 -15.07
N THR A 283 46.37 26.48 -14.53
CA THR A 283 45.20 27.13 -13.92
C THR A 283 44.24 27.64 -15.00
N VAL A 284 42.92 27.45 -14.84
CA VAL A 284 41.89 28.17 -15.62
C VAL A 284 40.70 28.51 -14.71
N ALA A 285 40.19 29.72 -14.94
CA ALA A 285 39.17 30.48 -14.24
C ALA A 285 37.79 29.83 -14.12
N ALA A 286 37.04 30.27 -13.12
CA ALA A 286 35.63 29.97 -12.89
C ALA A 286 34.74 30.64 -13.95
N VAL A 287 33.82 29.86 -14.51
CA VAL A 287 32.65 30.35 -15.25
C VAL A 287 31.46 29.51 -14.79
N ALA A 288 30.47 30.15 -14.18
CA ALA A 288 29.10 29.64 -14.17
C ALA A 288 28.43 30.03 -15.50
N PRO A 289 27.69 29.09 -16.09
CA PRO A 289 26.25 29.30 -16.13
C PRO A 289 25.52 28.11 -15.53
N VAL A 290 24.31 28.36 -15.02
CA VAL A 290 23.30 27.32 -14.78
C VAL A 290 23.08 26.59 -16.10
N GLY A 291 23.72 25.43 -16.25
CA GLY A 291 23.50 24.53 -17.37
C GLY A 291 22.46 23.50 -16.95
N ALA A 292 21.29 23.52 -17.61
CA ALA A 292 20.49 22.31 -17.69
C ALA A 292 21.37 21.21 -18.30
N VAL A 293 21.59 20.13 -17.53
CA VAL A 293 22.39 18.99 -18.00
C VAL A 293 21.53 18.21 -18.98
N MET A 294 21.74 18.45 -20.28
CA MET A 294 21.38 17.48 -21.29
C MET A 294 22.35 16.29 -21.17
N PRO A 295 21.90 15.02 -21.22
CA PRO A 295 22.78 13.96 -21.65
C PRO A 295 23.17 14.27 -23.11
N SER A 296 24.35 14.85 -23.31
CA SER A 296 24.93 15.07 -24.62
C SER A 296 25.36 13.71 -25.21
N SER A 297 24.44 13.05 -25.88
CA SER A 297 24.79 12.05 -26.90
C SER A 297 25.22 12.81 -28.15
N VAL A 298 26.51 13.12 -28.25
CA VAL A 298 27.15 13.32 -29.55
C VAL A 298 27.15 11.96 -30.24
N PHE A 299 26.40 11.87 -31.34
CA PHE A 299 26.43 10.75 -32.26
C PHE A 299 27.72 10.83 -33.07
N GLU A 300 28.51 9.76 -33.05
CA GLU A 300 29.28 9.34 -34.22
C GLU A 300 28.74 7.97 -34.64
N GLU A 301 28.73 7.79 -35.95
CA GLU A 301 27.82 6.98 -36.73
C GLU A 301 27.82 5.48 -36.41
N GLY A 302 26.60 4.94 -36.31
CA GLY A 302 26.33 3.53 -36.11
C GLY A 302 24.83 3.30 -36.19
N SER A 303 24.34 3.24 -37.42
CA SER A 303 22.96 2.96 -37.82
C SER A 303 22.29 1.85 -36.98
N GLU A 304 21.15 2.17 -36.34
CA GLU A 304 19.83 1.53 -36.55
C GLU A 304 18.87 1.71 -35.34
N SER A 305 17.68 2.21 -35.66
CA SER A 305 16.39 2.10 -34.94
C SER A 305 16.18 2.93 -33.66
N GLU A 306 15.66 4.14 -33.85
CA GLU A 306 14.99 4.95 -32.84
C GLU A 306 13.59 4.38 -32.57
N ASP A 307 13.23 4.16 -31.30
CA ASP A 307 11.85 4.25 -30.74
C ASP A 307 11.81 3.73 -29.28
N ASP A 308 12.53 4.41 -28.38
CA ASP A 308 12.23 4.49 -26.93
C ASP A 308 13.33 5.30 -26.21
N LYS A 309 13.41 6.61 -26.48
CA LYS A 309 14.13 7.54 -25.61
C LYS A 309 13.21 7.85 -24.42
N TYR A 310 13.32 7.09 -23.33
CA TYR A 310 12.71 7.45 -22.05
C TYR A 310 13.38 8.74 -21.53
N VAL A 311 12.77 9.88 -21.86
CA VAL A 311 13.14 11.17 -21.27
C VAL A 311 12.47 11.22 -19.89
N ALA A 312 13.27 11.21 -18.83
CA ALA A 312 12.75 11.45 -17.48
C ALA A 312 12.05 12.83 -17.47
N PRO A 313 10.83 12.95 -16.91
CA PRO A 313 10.12 14.21 -16.88
C PRO A 313 10.96 15.28 -16.17
N PHE A 314 10.98 16.48 -16.76
CA PHE A 314 11.77 17.62 -16.30
C PHE A 314 11.42 18.07 -14.88
N GLU A 315 10.18 17.78 -14.45
CA GLU A 315 9.62 18.12 -13.15
C GLU A 315 8.89 16.91 -12.57
N THR A 316 9.10 16.63 -11.28
CA THR A 316 8.35 15.63 -10.51
C THR A 316 7.91 16.28 -9.21
N ALA A 317 6.65 16.08 -8.82
CA ALA A 317 6.14 16.62 -7.56
C ALA A 317 6.96 16.10 -6.37
N HIS A 318 7.22 16.97 -5.40
CA HIS A 318 7.86 16.55 -4.15
C HIS A 318 6.98 15.52 -3.42
N LEU A 319 7.63 14.54 -2.79
CA LEU A 319 6.93 13.60 -1.93
C LEU A 319 6.63 14.29 -0.60
N ILE A 320 5.35 14.34 -0.26
CA ILE A 320 4.86 14.94 0.98
C ILE A 320 4.35 13.84 1.90
N TRP A 321 4.78 13.88 3.16
CA TRP A 321 4.28 13.05 4.24
C TRP A 321 3.51 13.89 5.26
N PRO A 322 2.18 13.80 5.24
CA PRO A 322 1.36 14.34 6.31
C PRO A 322 1.63 13.60 7.62
N CYS A 323 2.16 14.31 8.62
CA CYS A 323 2.50 13.74 9.91
C CYS A 323 2.06 14.66 11.07
N LEU A 324 2.03 14.07 12.27
CA LEU A 324 1.61 14.70 13.50
C LEU A 324 2.86 14.94 14.37
N LEU A 325 3.10 16.19 14.75
CA LEU A 325 4.10 16.58 15.73
C LEU A 325 3.47 16.89 17.08
N THR A 326 4.22 16.71 18.15
CA THR A 326 3.83 17.11 19.51
C THR A 326 5.00 17.85 20.15
N GLY A 327 4.72 18.69 21.13
CA GLY A 327 5.74 19.42 21.86
C GLY A 327 5.26 19.87 23.24
N PRO A 328 6.18 20.32 24.11
CA PRO A 328 5.90 20.66 25.50
C PRO A 328 4.81 21.72 25.72
N SER A 329 4.60 22.61 24.75
CA SER A 329 3.62 23.70 24.85
C SER A 329 2.30 23.39 24.13
N SER A 330 2.15 22.21 23.53
CA SER A 330 0.95 21.80 22.81
C SER A 330 0.31 20.58 23.48
N GLU A 331 -0.92 20.74 23.99
CA GLU A 331 -1.71 19.63 24.55
C GLU A 331 -2.25 18.67 23.47
N SER A 332 -2.22 19.08 22.20
CA SER A 332 -2.66 18.30 21.03
C SER A 332 -1.54 18.09 20.01
N PHE A 333 -1.73 17.12 19.13
CA PHE A 333 -0.84 16.93 17.98
C PHE A 333 -1.10 17.99 16.90
N GLU A 334 -0.03 18.58 16.38
CA GLU A 334 -0.06 19.51 15.26
C GLU A 334 0.18 18.75 13.95
N ARG A 335 -0.70 18.93 12.96
CA ARG A 335 -0.53 18.33 11.63
C ARG A 335 0.41 19.18 10.78
N ILE A 336 1.43 18.55 10.23
CA ILE A 336 2.39 19.16 9.31
C ILE A 336 2.59 18.29 8.06
N ASP A 337 2.93 18.93 6.96
CA ASP A 337 3.26 18.26 5.71
C ASP A 337 4.79 18.26 5.54
N ALA A 338 5.43 17.13 5.83
CA ALA A 338 6.88 16.97 5.79
C ALA A 338 7.35 16.53 4.40
N LEU A 339 8.40 17.14 3.88
CA LEU A 339 9.01 16.70 2.60
C LEU A 339 9.83 15.42 2.82
N ILE A 340 9.58 14.40 2.01
CA ILE A 340 10.39 13.18 1.94
C ILE A 340 11.32 13.27 0.74
N ASP A 341 12.57 12.83 0.93
CA ASP A 341 13.55 12.62 -0.15
C ASP A 341 13.79 13.88 -1.00
N HIS A 342 13.81 15.04 -0.36
CA HIS A 342 14.10 16.33 -1.00
C HIS A 342 15.57 16.51 -1.39
N GLY A 343 16.40 15.47 -1.22
CA GLY A 343 17.82 15.47 -1.57
C GLY A 343 18.71 16.40 -0.74
N SER A 344 18.15 17.11 0.25
CA SER A 344 18.93 17.97 1.14
C SER A 344 19.70 17.13 2.16
N HIS A 345 20.96 17.50 2.35
CA HIS A 345 21.79 16.96 3.43
C HIS A 345 21.33 17.40 4.83
N LEU A 346 20.52 18.46 4.94
CA LEU A 346 19.94 18.96 6.20
C LEU A 346 18.41 18.82 6.19
N VAL A 347 17.88 18.34 7.32
CA VAL A 347 16.44 18.39 7.61
C VAL A 347 16.16 19.72 8.29
N LEU A 348 15.42 20.58 7.61
CA LEU A 348 15.05 21.91 8.10
C LEU A 348 13.62 21.89 8.61
N ILE A 349 13.36 22.67 9.66
CA ILE A 349 12.03 22.91 10.22
C ILE A 349 11.84 24.41 10.35
N ASP A 350 10.61 24.85 10.11
CA ASP A 350 10.24 26.25 10.25
C ASP A 350 10.26 26.68 11.73
N GLU A 351 10.83 27.86 11.99
CA GLU A 351 10.99 28.38 13.36
C GLU A 351 9.64 28.65 14.02
N SER A 352 8.61 29.05 13.27
CA SER A 352 7.27 29.26 13.83
C SER A 352 6.65 27.96 14.35
N VAL A 353 6.94 26.82 13.71
CA VAL A 353 6.49 25.50 14.17
C VAL A 353 7.23 25.09 15.44
N VAL A 354 8.52 25.39 15.53
CA VAL A 354 9.34 25.15 16.72
C VAL A 354 8.80 25.93 17.92
N ASP A 355 8.53 27.22 17.71
CA ASP A 355 8.02 28.11 18.76
C ASP A 355 6.59 27.73 19.16
N LYS A 356 5.72 27.41 18.19
CA LYS A 356 4.34 26.94 18.44
C LYS A 356 4.29 25.67 19.28
N LEU A 357 5.18 24.71 19.00
CA LEU A 357 5.26 23.45 19.74
C LEU A 357 6.01 23.58 21.08
N GLY A 358 6.68 24.70 21.33
CA GLY A 358 7.52 24.91 22.51
C GLY A 358 8.73 23.97 22.55
N LEU A 359 9.27 23.61 21.38
CA LEU A 359 10.40 22.69 21.30
C LEU A 359 11.69 23.36 21.78
N ARG A 360 12.48 22.62 22.58
CA ARG A 360 13.75 23.13 23.10
C ARG A 360 14.80 23.25 21.99
N LYS A 361 15.14 24.48 21.61
CA LYS A 361 16.29 24.81 20.75
C LYS A 361 17.59 24.43 21.47
N ARG A 362 18.47 23.68 20.79
CA ARG A 362 19.77 23.22 21.30
C ARG A 362 20.87 23.70 20.37
N LYS A 363 22.02 24.11 20.92
CA LYS A 363 23.14 24.57 20.11
C LYS A 363 23.82 23.41 19.37
N LEU A 364 24.07 23.60 18.09
CA LEU A 364 24.94 22.73 17.30
C LEU A 364 26.38 22.91 17.77
N HIS A 365 27.15 21.82 17.77
CA HIS A 365 28.58 21.86 18.14
C HIS A 365 29.41 22.70 17.16
N THR A 366 29.02 22.71 15.89
CA THR A 366 29.60 23.52 14.82
C THR A 366 28.46 24.16 14.05
N SER A 367 28.52 25.49 13.89
CA SER A 367 27.56 26.23 13.06
C SER A 367 27.68 25.78 11.60
N ILE A 368 26.55 25.59 10.92
CA ILE A 368 26.51 25.19 9.52
C ILE A 368 26.11 26.40 8.68
N GLU A 369 27.02 26.87 7.84
CA GLU A 369 26.74 27.97 6.90
C GLU A 369 26.09 27.43 5.63
N ALA A 370 25.05 28.12 5.17
CA ALA A 370 24.40 27.84 3.90
C ALA A 370 24.16 29.13 3.12
N SER A 371 24.24 29.00 1.79
CA SER A 371 24.03 30.09 0.84
C SER A 371 22.79 29.82 0.01
N SER A 372 21.99 30.85 -0.26
CA SER A 372 20.83 30.71 -1.15
C SER A 372 21.30 30.44 -2.57
N ALA A 373 20.77 29.38 -3.19
CA ALA A 373 21.11 29.01 -4.56
C ALA A 373 20.47 29.93 -5.62
N PHE A 374 19.45 30.70 -5.26
CA PHE A 374 18.61 31.48 -6.19
C PHE A 374 18.74 33.00 -6.05
N LEU A 375 19.39 33.49 -4.98
CA LEU A 375 19.58 34.93 -4.78
C LEU A 375 20.95 35.34 -5.34
N ASN A 376 20.95 35.80 -6.59
CA ASN A 376 22.06 36.55 -7.15
C ASN A 376 22.13 37.91 -6.46
N SER A 377 23.04 38.08 -5.49
CA SER A 377 23.59 39.40 -5.18
C SER A 377 24.74 39.27 -4.18
N ALA A 378 25.81 40.01 -4.42
CA ALA A 378 26.96 40.19 -3.57
C ALA A 378 26.65 40.86 -2.19
N SER A 379 25.41 40.77 -1.71
CA SER A 379 24.89 41.51 -0.55
C SER A 379 24.00 40.69 0.39
N VAL A 380 23.89 39.35 0.23
CA VAL A 380 23.17 38.52 1.20
C VAL A 380 24.18 37.72 2.03
N SER A 381 24.27 38.05 3.32
CA SER A 381 25.08 37.29 4.27
C SER A 381 24.66 35.82 4.27
N PRO A 382 25.60 34.86 4.27
CA PRO A 382 25.27 33.45 4.41
C PRO A 382 24.42 33.24 5.65
N PHE A 383 23.35 32.45 5.54
CA PHE A 383 22.54 32.10 6.71
C PHE A 383 23.23 30.95 7.45
N SER A 384 23.39 31.12 8.75
CA SER A 384 24.07 30.15 9.61
C SER A 384 23.06 29.42 10.49
N PHE A 385 23.05 28.10 10.42
CA PHE A 385 22.31 27.25 11.35
C PHE A 385 23.20 26.95 12.55
N SER A 386 22.85 27.51 13.70
CA SER A 386 23.58 27.30 14.97
C SER A 386 22.80 26.46 15.97
N GLU A 387 21.55 26.10 15.65
CA GLU A 387 20.64 25.41 16.56
C GLU A 387 19.93 24.24 15.89
N TYR A 388 19.51 23.27 16.70
CA TYR A 388 18.71 22.12 16.28
C TYR A 388 17.65 21.80 17.33
N VAL A 389 16.61 21.08 16.90
CA VAL A 389 15.54 20.56 17.77
C VAL A 389 15.43 19.04 17.59
N LEU A 390 14.80 18.38 18.57
CA LEU A 390 14.45 16.96 18.48
C LEU A 390 12.96 16.84 18.17
N LEU A 391 12.63 16.02 17.17
CA LEU A 391 11.27 15.82 16.69
C LEU A 391 10.82 14.40 16.97
N SER A 392 9.52 14.22 17.15
CA SER A 392 8.90 12.90 17.26
C SER A 392 7.64 12.83 16.41
N PRO A 393 7.79 12.84 15.07
CA PRO A 393 6.66 12.68 14.15
C PRO A 393 5.96 11.34 14.34
N SER A 394 4.64 11.40 14.21
CA SER A 394 3.74 10.25 14.12
C SER A 394 2.96 10.29 12.81
N SER A 395 2.58 9.13 12.28
CA SER A 395 1.60 9.09 11.18
C SER A 395 0.23 9.62 11.64
N ILE A 396 -0.59 10.10 10.71
CA ILE A 396 -1.94 10.64 11.03
C ILE A 396 -2.81 9.61 11.77
N ASN A 397 -2.71 8.35 11.37
CA ASN A 397 -3.44 7.24 12.00
C ASN A 397 -2.74 6.70 13.28
N HIS A 398 -1.62 7.30 13.69
CA HIS A 398 -0.80 6.88 14.81
C HIS A 398 -0.22 5.45 14.73
N ASP A 399 -0.24 4.80 13.57
CA ASP A 399 0.35 3.46 13.38
C ASP A 399 1.89 3.48 13.55
N TRP A 400 2.51 4.59 13.17
CA TRP A 400 3.95 4.82 13.28
C TRP A 400 4.20 6.00 14.20
N THR A 401 5.08 5.79 15.17
CA THR A 401 5.55 6.86 16.07
C THR A 401 7.06 6.75 16.18
N SER A 402 7.74 7.84 15.88
CA SER A 402 9.19 7.95 16.12
C SER A 402 9.45 8.38 17.55
N HIS A 403 10.43 7.75 18.19
CA HIS A 403 10.90 8.10 19.52
C HIS A 403 12.35 8.56 19.44
N HIS A 404 12.58 9.86 19.56
CA HIS A 404 13.92 10.43 19.40
C HIS A 404 14.91 9.94 20.47
N ASP A 405 14.46 9.76 21.72
CA ASP A 405 15.29 9.27 22.82
C ASP A 405 15.76 7.83 22.61
N LEU A 406 14.88 6.99 22.05
CA LEU A 406 15.16 5.57 21.81
C LEU A 406 15.79 5.33 20.42
N ARG A 407 15.78 6.34 19.54
CA ARG A 407 16.14 6.23 18.11
C ARG A 407 15.40 5.09 17.41
N THR A 408 14.13 4.90 17.74
CA THR A 408 13.28 3.85 17.17
C THR A 408 12.11 4.45 16.41
N CYS A 409 11.63 3.72 15.40
CA CYS A 409 10.39 4.04 14.71
C CYS A 409 9.57 2.75 14.64
N ILE A 410 8.57 2.63 15.50
CA ILE A 410 7.91 1.36 15.76
C ILE A 410 6.52 1.39 15.14
N ALA A 411 6.23 0.38 14.30
CA ALA A 411 4.88 0.08 13.88
C ALA A 411 4.12 -0.58 15.04
N LYS A 412 3.00 -0.01 15.47
CA LYS A 412 2.27 -0.46 16.67
C LYS A 412 1.68 -1.86 16.53
N ASP A 413 1.23 -2.22 15.34
CA ASP A 413 0.57 -3.50 15.03
C ASP A 413 1.55 -4.68 15.06
N SER A 414 2.74 -4.49 14.51
CA SER A 414 3.75 -5.51 14.29
C SER A 414 4.91 -5.45 15.28
N LYS A 415 4.98 -4.37 16.07
CA LYS A 415 6.12 -3.99 16.91
C LYS A 415 7.45 -3.97 16.13
N TYR A 416 7.36 -3.74 14.83
CA TYR A 416 8.50 -3.72 13.94
C TYR A 416 9.21 -2.37 14.05
N ASP A 417 10.47 -2.38 14.46
CA ASP A 417 11.32 -1.19 14.47
C ASP A 417 11.97 -0.99 13.10
N LEU A 418 11.58 0.08 12.41
CA LEU A 418 12.09 0.44 11.09
C LEU A 418 13.55 0.89 11.14
N LEU A 419 13.98 1.54 12.23
CA LEU A 419 15.34 2.07 12.36
C LEU A 419 16.33 0.99 12.85
N SER A 420 15.83 0.00 13.60
CA SER A 420 16.61 -1.15 14.06
C SER A 420 15.90 -2.49 13.76
N PRO A 421 15.76 -2.87 12.48
CA PRO A 421 15.06 -4.09 12.13
C PRO A 421 15.78 -5.32 12.70
N PRO A 422 15.06 -6.34 13.22
CA PRO A 422 15.67 -7.52 13.79
C PRO A 422 16.67 -8.16 12.80
N LYS A 423 17.91 -8.37 13.23
CA LYS A 423 18.93 -9.01 12.39
C LYS A 423 18.41 -10.36 11.92
N HIS A 424 18.26 -10.52 10.62
CA HIS A 424 17.77 -11.77 10.05
C HIS A 424 18.84 -12.86 10.27
N VAL A 425 18.67 -13.68 11.31
CA VAL A 425 19.54 -14.83 11.55
C VAL A 425 19.30 -15.83 10.43
N ARG A 426 20.27 -15.95 9.51
CA ARG A 426 20.28 -17.04 8.53
C ARG A 426 20.26 -18.35 9.32
N LYS A 427 19.14 -19.08 9.27
CA LYS A 427 19.08 -20.45 9.80
C LYS A 427 20.13 -21.26 9.04
N CYS A 428 21.18 -21.68 9.76
CA CYS A 428 22.16 -22.62 9.23
C CYS A 428 21.38 -23.85 8.75
N ARG A 429 21.59 -24.27 7.50
CA ARG A 429 20.89 -25.43 6.93
C ARG A 429 21.25 -26.66 7.78
N THR A 430 20.32 -27.11 8.62
CA THR A 430 20.46 -28.42 9.27
C THR A 430 20.59 -29.49 8.20
N PRO A 431 21.47 -30.49 8.36
CA PRO A 431 21.60 -31.59 7.41
C PRO A 431 20.24 -32.21 7.11
N LEU A 432 19.99 -32.53 5.84
CA LEU A 432 18.76 -33.22 5.44
C LEU A 432 18.64 -34.53 6.25
N PRO A 433 17.52 -34.78 6.94
CA PRO A 433 17.33 -35.97 7.75
C PRO A 433 17.44 -37.23 6.88
N SER A 434 18.07 -38.28 7.42
CA SER A 434 18.27 -39.53 6.68
C SER A 434 16.94 -40.13 6.23
N ARG A 435 16.96 -40.94 5.16
CA ARG A 435 15.76 -41.63 4.64
C ARG A 435 15.06 -42.50 5.71
N ARG A 436 15.82 -43.02 6.68
CA ARG A 436 15.28 -43.76 7.85
C ARG A 436 14.55 -42.81 8.81
N GLU A 437 15.10 -41.64 9.05
CA GLU A 437 14.52 -40.60 9.91
C GLU A 437 13.19 -40.09 9.34
N ILE A 438 13.15 -39.81 8.02
CA ILE A 438 11.93 -39.40 7.33
C ILE A 438 10.85 -40.49 7.41
N LYS A 439 11.22 -41.76 7.28
CA LYS A 439 10.28 -42.89 7.37
C LYS A 439 9.73 -43.04 8.79
N ARG A 440 10.57 -42.82 9.82
CA ARG A 440 10.16 -42.80 11.23
C ARG A 440 9.21 -41.64 11.51
N GLN A 441 9.53 -40.43 11.05
CA GLN A 441 8.69 -39.25 11.22
C GLN A 441 7.33 -39.43 10.53
N ARG A 442 7.28 -39.95 9.29
CA ARG A 442 6.02 -40.29 8.62
C ARG A 442 5.18 -41.28 9.41
N LYS A 443 5.80 -42.33 9.98
CA LYS A 443 5.09 -43.33 10.79
C LYS A 443 4.52 -42.71 12.07
N ASN A 444 5.24 -41.77 12.68
CA ASN A 444 4.77 -41.05 13.87
C ASN A 444 3.61 -40.11 13.54
N VAL A 445 3.70 -39.36 12.44
CA VAL A 445 2.61 -38.48 11.97
C VAL A 445 1.35 -39.27 11.63
N ILE A 446 1.49 -40.45 11.00
CA ILE A 446 0.33 -41.30 10.70
C ILE A 446 -0.31 -41.82 12.00
N LYS A 447 0.50 -42.23 12.99
CA LYS A 447 -0.02 -42.65 14.31
C LYS A 447 -0.73 -41.52 15.05
N GLU A 448 -0.18 -40.31 14.98
CA GLU A 448 -0.79 -39.11 15.57
C GLU A 448 -2.11 -38.76 14.88
N LEU A 449 -2.14 -38.76 13.53
CA LEU A 449 -3.35 -38.53 12.75
C LEU A 449 -4.42 -39.56 13.05
N GLN A 450 -4.07 -40.85 13.18
CA GLN A 450 -5.02 -41.89 13.58
C GLN A 450 -5.65 -41.58 14.93
N LYS A 451 -4.85 -41.21 15.94
CA LYS A 451 -5.38 -40.81 17.26
C LYS A 451 -6.26 -39.57 17.22
N VAL A 452 -5.89 -38.57 16.42
CA VAL A 452 -6.66 -37.32 16.28
C VAL A 452 -8.00 -37.57 15.58
N LEU A 453 -8.01 -38.42 14.55
CA LEU A 453 -9.23 -38.79 13.83
C LEU A 453 -10.16 -39.64 14.70
N GLU A 454 -9.61 -40.54 15.51
CA GLU A 454 -10.38 -41.36 16.47
C GLU A 454 -11.01 -40.49 17.57
N HIS A 455 -10.26 -39.51 18.09
CA HIS A 455 -10.77 -38.54 19.06
C HIS A 455 -11.88 -37.67 18.46
N ARG A 456 -11.68 -37.13 17.25
CA ARG A 456 -12.68 -36.32 16.55
C ARG A 456 -13.90 -37.12 16.12
N GLY A 457 -13.75 -38.41 15.79
CA GLY A 457 -14.86 -39.30 15.49
C GLY A 457 -15.78 -39.47 16.70
N ASN A 458 -15.19 -39.68 17.88
CA ASN A 458 -15.93 -39.78 19.14
C ASN A 458 -16.62 -38.47 19.54
N GLU A 459 -15.98 -37.31 19.30
CA GLU A 459 -16.62 -35.99 19.48
C GLU A 459 -17.81 -35.82 18.52
N LEU A 460 -17.67 -36.23 17.25
CA LEU A 460 -18.74 -36.11 16.26
C LEU A 460 -19.94 -37.01 16.59
N GLU A 461 -19.72 -38.23 17.08
CA GLU A 461 -20.79 -39.14 17.53
C GLU A 461 -21.54 -38.63 18.77
N GLN A 462 -20.86 -37.92 19.67
CA GLN A 462 -21.52 -37.24 20.80
C GLN A 462 -22.38 -36.04 20.35
N HIS A 463 -22.05 -35.41 19.21
CA HIS A 463 -22.79 -34.28 18.65
C HIS A 463 -23.97 -34.70 17.74
N THR A 464 -24.03 -35.94 17.25
CA THR A 464 -25.12 -36.41 16.37
C THR A 464 -26.33 -36.99 17.10
N THR A 465 -26.28 -37.11 18.43
CA THR A 465 -27.41 -37.58 19.23
C THR A 465 -28.44 -36.49 19.57
N SER A 466 -28.20 -35.22 19.24
CA SER A 466 -29.22 -34.17 19.28
C SER A 466 -29.90 -34.01 17.92
N LYS A 467 -31.16 -34.45 17.85
CA LYS A 467 -32.05 -34.33 16.69
C LYS A 467 -32.26 -32.87 16.26
N ASN A 468 -32.38 -32.70 14.93
CA ASN A 468 -32.89 -31.56 14.17
C ASN A 468 -31.91 -30.45 13.73
N THR A 469 -30.87 -30.80 12.97
CA THR A 469 -30.42 -29.94 11.87
C THR A 469 -31.08 -30.39 10.58
N ASN A 470 -31.96 -29.55 10.04
CA ASN A 470 -32.80 -29.82 8.89
C ASN A 470 -31.93 -29.97 7.63
N ILE A 471 -31.56 -31.20 7.28
CA ILE A 471 -30.71 -31.58 6.13
C ILE A 471 -31.19 -30.91 4.83
N ALA A 472 -32.50 -30.69 4.69
CA ALA A 472 -33.09 -30.00 3.55
C ALA A 472 -32.64 -28.54 3.41
N SER A 473 -32.36 -27.83 4.52
CA SER A 473 -31.89 -26.44 4.49
C SER A 473 -30.46 -26.33 3.94
N VAL A 474 -29.58 -27.26 4.36
CA VAL A 474 -28.19 -27.33 3.88
C VAL A 474 -28.14 -27.71 2.40
N LEU A 475 -28.99 -28.65 1.97
CA LEU A 475 -29.11 -29.02 0.56
C LEU A 475 -29.64 -27.85 -0.28
N ARG A 476 -30.65 -27.13 0.20
CA ARG A 476 -31.22 -25.97 -0.50
C ARG A 476 -30.20 -24.84 -0.68
N GLN A 477 -29.48 -24.49 0.39
CA GLN A 477 -28.41 -23.50 0.33
C GLN A 477 -27.29 -23.90 -0.63
N ARG A 478 -26.96 -25.20 -0.70
CA ARG A 478 -25.96 -25.72 -1.63
C ARG A 478 -26.43 -25.66 -3.09
N ILE A 479 -27.70 -25.97 -3.36
CA ILE A 479 -28.30 -25.89 -4.69
C ILE A 479 -28.33 -24.42 -5.16
N GLU A 480 -28.75 -23.48 -4.30
CA GLU A 480 -28.75 -22.05 -4.60
C GLU A 480 -27.35 -21.52 -4.91
N THR A 481 -26.34 -21.98 -4.15
CA THR A 481 -24.94 -21.61 -4.40
C THR A 481 -24.45 -22.13 -5.74
N LEU A 482 -24.80 -23.37 -6.11
CA LEU A 482 -24.41 -23.95 -7.40
C LEU A 482 -25.10 -23.26 -8.57
N ALA A 483 -26.40 -22.96 -8.44
CA ALA A 483 -27.15 -22.20 -9.44
C ALA A 483 -26.58 -20.78 -9.64
N PHE A 484 -26.14 -20.12 -8.56
CA PHE A 484 -25.48 -18.82 -8.65
C PHE A 484 -24.12 -18.90 -9.36
N ILE A 485 -23.33 -19.94 -9.10
CA ILE A 485 -22.04 -20.17 -9.78
C ILE A 485 -22.27 -20.45 -11.27
N GLU A 486 -23.30 -21.24 -11.60
CA GLU A 486 -23.66 -21.57 -12.98
C GLU A 486 -24.15 -20.35 -13.75
N ALA A 487 -25.04 -19.53 -13.17
CA ALA A 487 -25.47 -18.26 -13.76
C ALA A 487 -24.32 -17.27 -13.98
N ASN A 488 -23.35 -17.20 -13.04
CA ASN A 488 -22.14 -16.40 -13.22
C ASN A 488 -21.27 -16.93 -14.36
N LYS A 489 -21.16 -18.25 -14.49
CA LYS A 489 -20.40 -18.88 -15.58
C LYS A 489 -21.05 -18.57 -16.93
N GLU A 490 -22.36 -18.72 -17.06
CA GLU A 490 -23.10 -18.35 -18.27
C GLU A 490 -22.95 -16.85 -18.59
N HIS A 491 -23.00 -15.98 -17.57
CA HIS A 491 -22.79 -14.55 -17.75
C HIS A 491 -21.39 -14.22 -18.26
N LEU A 492 -20.36 -14.87 -17.72
CA LEU A 492 -18.97 -14.70 -18.14
C LEU A 492 -18.75 -15.25 -19.56
N GLU A 493 -19.34 -16.40 -19.90
CA GLU A 493 -19.29 -16.96 -21.26
C GLU A 493 -20.00 -16.05 -22.27
N ARG A 494 -21.13 -15.44 -21.89
CA ARG A 494 -21.82 -14.44 -22.72
C ARG A 494 -20.95 -13.20 -22.95
N LEU A 495 -20.31 -12.68 -21.90
CA LEU A 495 -19.39 -11.53 -22.02
C LEU A 495 -18.15 -11.85 -22.85
N ASP A 496 -17.58 -13.05 -22.69
CA ASP A 496 -16.46 -13.52 -23.50
C ASP A 496 -16.85 -13.59 -24.98
N LYS A 497 -18.03 -14.15 -25.29
CA LYS A 497 -18.55 -14.19 -26.66
C LYS A 497 -18.81 -12.79 -27.23
N GLU A 498 -19.34 -11.88 -26.41
CA GLU A 498 -19.58 -10.49 -26.79
C GLU A 498 -18.25 -9.75 -27.09
N MET A 499 -17.23 -9.98 -26.25
CA MET A 499 -15.89 -9.41 -26.42
C MET A 499 -15.17 -9.99 -27.64
N ARG A 500 -15.24 -11.30 -27.86
CA ARG A 500 -14.67 -11.95 -29.05
C ARG A 500 -15.32 -11.44 -30.33
N ARG A 501 -16.64 -11.27 -30.35
CA ARG A 501 -17.36 -10.66 -31.49
C ARG A 501 -16.95 -9.20 -31.70
N LYS A 502 -16.75 -8.43 -30.62
CA LYS A 502 -16.33 -7.02 -30.71
C LYS A 502 -14.92 -6.86 -31.29
N TYR A 503 -14.05 -7.83 -31.06
CA TYR A 503 -12.66 -7.85 -31.52
C TYR A 503 -12.40 -9.07 -32.40
N GLU A 504 -13.32 -9.35 -33.33
CA GLU A 504 -13.24 -10.51 -34.22
C GLU A 504 -11.96 -10.50 -35.05
N ASP A 505 -11.45 -9.30 -35.38
CA ASP A 505 -10.16 -9.09 -36.05
C ASP A 505 -8.94 -9.53 -35.22
N ARG A 506 -9.07 -9.55 -33.89
CA ARG A 506 -8.00 -9.93 -32.94
C ARG A 506 -8.16 -11.34 -32.38
N PHE A 507 -9.35 -11.91 -32.48
CA PHE A 507 -9.68 -13.26 -31.99
C PHE A 507 -10.36 -14.10 -33.08
N PRO A 508 -9.67 -14.38 -34.20
CA PRO A 508 -10.21 -15.25 -35.23
C PRO A 508 -10.46 -16.66 -34.66
N GLU A 509 -11.49 -17.36 -35.15
CA GLU A 509 -11.82 -18.73 -34.72
C GLU A 509 -10.69 -19.72 -35.00
N ASP A 510 -9.90 -19.45 -36.05
CA ASP A 510 -8.72 -20.22 -36.42
C ASP A 510 -7.50 -19.30 -36.48
N ILE A 511 -6.45 -19.65 -35.72
CA ILE A 511 -5.22 -18.86 -35.71
C ILE A 511 -4.49 -19.17 -37.02
N PRO A 512 -4.22 -18.19 -37.90
CA PRO A 512 -3.56 -18.45 -39.16
C PRO A 512 -2.21 -19.14 -38.94
N HIS A 513 -1.90 -20.11 -39.81
CA HIS A 513 -0.63 -20.84 -39.77
C HIS A 513 0.55 -19.86 -39.73
N ILE A 514 1.64 -20.23 -39.05
CA ILE A 514 2.78 -19.33 -38.77
C ILE A 514 3.33 -18.64 -40.04
N ASP A 515 3.25 -19.33 -41.18
CA ASP A 515 3.73 -18.85 -42.47
C ASP A 515 2.84 -17.76 -43.10
N HIS A 516 1.63 -17.58 -42.59
CA HIS A 516 0.64 -16.60 -43.03
C HIS A 516 0.53 -15.39 -42.07
N LEU A 517 1.26 -15.43 -40.95
CA LEU A 517 1.37 -14.27 -40.06
C LEU A 517 2.26 -13.21 -40.72
N PRO A 518 1.95 -11.91 -40.54
CA PRO A 518 2.84 -10.84 -41.00
C PRO A 518 4.24 -11.04 -40.42
N THR A 519 5.25 -11.10 -41.29
CA THR A 519 6.67 -11.20 -40.90
C THR A 519 7.21 -9.89 -40.33
N ASP A 520 6.41 -8.83 -40.38
CA ASP A 520 6.70 -7.53 -39.84
C ASP A 520 6.74 -7.63 -38.31
N ILE A 521 7.94 -7.58 -37.74
CA ILE A 521 8.14 -7.61 -36.29
C ILE A 521 7.63 -6.29 -35.70
N VAL A 522 6.38 -6.25 -35.27
CA VAL A 522 5.80 -5.05 -34.64
C VAL A 522 6.29 -4.87 -33.19
N HIS A 523 6.67 -5.96 -32.50
CA HIS A 523 7.23 -5.88 -31.16
C HIS A 523 8.08 -7.12 -30.81
N ARG A 524 9.30 -6.92 -30.28
CA ARG A 524 10.23 -8.01 -29.90
C ARG A 524 10.63 -7.89 -28.43
N ILE A 525 10.17 -8.84 -27.60
CA ILE A 525 10.61 -8.93 -26.21
C ILE A 525 11.97 -9.65 -26.16
N ARG A 526 13.05 -8.89 -26.00
CA ARG A 526 14.40 -9.44 -25.80
C ARG A 526 14.60 -9.82 -24.33
N LEU A 527 14.65 -11.12 -24.05
CA LEU A 527 15.06 -11.63 -22.74
C LEU A 527 16.52 -11.21 -22.45
N LYS A 528 16.80 -10.88 -21.19
CA LYS A 528 18.16 -10.51 -20.75
C LYS A 528 19.06 -11.75 -20.84
N ASP A 529 20.10 -11.70 -21.67
CA ASP A 529 21.11 -12.74 -21.77
C ASP A 529 21.89 -12.85 -20.44
N PRO A 530 21.84 -13.99 -19.75
CA PRO A 530 22.50 -14.18 -18.46
C PRO A 530 24.03 -14.15 -18.55
N ASN A 531 24.60 -14.31 -19.74
CA ASN A 531 26.04 -14.26 -20.00
C ASN A 531 26.48 -12.91 -20.58
N LYS A 532 25.56 -11.94 -20.72
CA LYS A 532 25.89 -10.62 -21.26
C LYS A 532 26.82 -9.87 -20.32
N ILE A 533 28.08 -9.74 -20.73
CA ILE A 533 29.06 -8.87 -20.07
C ILE A 533 28.65 -7.42 -20.35
N ILE A 534 28.09 -6.74 -19.34
CA ILE A 534 27.77 -5.32 -19.44
C ILE A 534 29.09 -4.56 -19.34
N GLN A 535 29.57 -4.02 -20.46
CA GLN A 535 30.64 -3.04 -20.44
C GLN A 535 30.13 -1.74 -19.82
N CYS A 536 30.23 -1.62 -18.49
CA CYS A 536 29.96 -0.37 -17.80
C CYS A 536 31.06 0.63 -18.19
N ARG A 537 30.80 1.46 -19.21
CA ARG A 537 31.64 2.63 -19.47
C ARG A 537 31.52 3.54 -18.25
N ARG A 538 32.59 3.63 -17.46
CA ARG A 538 32.69 4.63 -16.40
C ARG A 538 32.71 5.99 -17.09
N TYR A 539 31.98 6.97 -16.57
CA TYR A 539 32.16 8.35 -16.98
C TYR A 539 33.64 8.72 -16.84
N ASN A 540 34.17 9.52 -17.78
CA ASN A 540 35.57 9.91 -17.76
C ASN A 540 35.88 10.74 -16.50
N THR A 541 36.46 10.11 -15.49
CA THR A 541 36.99 10.81 -14.32
C THR A 541 38.33 11.44 -14.71
N PRO A 542 38.58 12.74 -14.43
CA PRO A 542 39.88 13.36 -14.62
C PRO A 542 40.98 12.51 -13.96
N ARG A 543 42.08 12.23 -14.67
CA ARG A 543 43.15 11.31 -14.19
C ARG A 543 43.61 11.62 -12.77
N LYS A 544 43.69 12.90 -12.41
CA LYS A 544 44.09 13.39 -11.08
C LYS A 544 43.22 12.88 -9.91
N TYR A 545 41.98 12.47 -10.18
CA TYR A 545 41.05 12.02 -9.14
C TYR A 545 40.72 10.53 -9.22
N ARG A 546 41.32 9.79 -10.16
CA ARG A 546 41.00 8.38 -10.41
C ARG A 546 41.33 7.48 -9.22
N GLU A 547 42.53 7.66 -8.63
CA GLU A 547 42.97 6.88 -7.48
C GLU A 547 42.13 7.17 -6.22
N ALA A 548 41.81 8.45 -6.00
CA ALA A 548 40.93 8.86 -4.91
C ALA A 548 39.51 8.27 -5.08
N TRP A 549 38.99 8.28 -6.31
CA TRP A 549 37.69 7.69 -6.65
C TRP A 549 37.66 6.18 -6.36
N ASP A 550 38.66 5.44 -6.86
CA ASP A 550 38.71 3.99 -6.66
C ASP A 550 38.86 3.65 -5.17
N THR A 551 39.62 4.45 -4.40
CA THR A 551 39.75 4.29 -2.95
C THR A 551 38.42 4.49 -2.22
N LEU A 552 37.70 5.57 -2.53
CA LEU A 552 36.40 5.88 -1.91
C LEU A 552 35.35 4.84 -2.28
N LEU A 553 35.30 4.43 -3.55
CA LEU A 553 34.39 3.39 -4.03
C LEU A 553 34.64 2.07 -3.30
N ASN A 554 35.91 1.65 -3.16
CA ASN A 554 36.29 0.44 -2.44
C ASN A 554 35.95 0.52 -0.95
N GLN A 555 36.17 1.66 -0.30
CA GLN A 555 35.77 1.87 1.10
C GLN A 555 34.26 1.74 1.29
N HIS A 556 33.46 2.30 0.39
CA HIS A 556 32.01 2.22 0.47
C HIS A 556 31.47 0.83 0.11
N ILE A 557 32.10 0.11 -0.81
CA ILE A 557 31.80 -1.30 -1.10
C ILE A 557 32.15 -2.17 0.11
N ALA A 558 33.34 -2.01 0.69
CA ALA A 558 33.78 -2.76 1.87
C ALA A 558 32.92 -2.46 3.12
N ALA A 559 32.49 -1.20 3.27
CA ALA A 559 31.56 -0.79 4.32
C ALA A 559 30.10 -1.21 4.05
N GLY A 560 29.80 -1.88 2.94
CA GLY A 560 28.46 -2.31 2.56
C GLY A 560 27.49 -1.18 2.21
N ARG A 561 27.98 0.06 2.04
CA ARG A 561 27.18 1.23 1.64
C ARG A 561 26.86 1.23 0.16
N LEU A 562 27.69 0.60 -0.66
CA LEU A 562 27.49 0.42 -2.10
C LEU A 562 27.53 -1.06 -2.47
N ARG A 563 26.77 -1.44 -3.50
CA ARG A 563 26.77 -2.80 -4.07
C ARG A 563 26.89 -2.74 -5.61
N PRO A 564 27.54 -3.72 -6.25
CA PRO A 564 27.57 -3.82 -7.71
C PRO A 564 26.16 -3.95 -8.29
N SER A 565 25.90 -3.24 -9.40
CA SER A 565 24.63 -3.26 -10.14
C SER A 565 24.80 -4.03 -11.45
N SER A 566 23.75 -4.75 -11.86
CA SER A 566 23.63 -5.42 -13.18
C SER A 566 22.82 -4.58 -14.19
N SER A 567 22.61 -3.29 -13.90
CA SER A 567 21.97 -2.35 -14.82
C SER A 567 22.89 -2.05 -16.01
N PRO A 568 22.38 -2.03 -17.27
CA PRO A 568 23.14 -1.52 -18.41
C PRO A 568 23.28 0.01 -18.38
N PHE A 569 22.53 0.68 -17.49
CA PHE A 569 22.55 2.13 -17.30
C PHE A 569 23.36 2.48 -16.06
N VAL A 570 24.22 3.51 -16.18
CA VAL A 570 25.06 4.03 -15.10
C VAL A 570 24.64 5.46 -14.82
N SER A 571 24.34 5.76 -13.55
CA SER A 571 24.14 7.14 -13.10
C SER A 571 25.50 7.86 -13.02
N PRO A 572 25.61 9.11 -13.51
CA PRO A 572 26.82 9.89 -13.33
C PRO A 572 27.05 10.15 -11.84
N ALA A 573 28.32 10.12 -11.45
CA ALA A 573 28.73 10.40 -10.10
C ALA A 573 29.96 11.32 -10.15
N PHE A 574 29.95 12.35 -9.31
CA PHE A 574 30.92 13.44 -9.37
C PHE A 574 31.75 13.48 -8.08
N LEU A 575 33.04 13.79 -8.23
CA LEU A 575 33.91 14.12 -7.11
C LEU A 575 33.86 15.60 -6.85
N ILE A 576 33.57 15.97 -5.62
CA ILE A 576 33.58 17.36 -5.18
C ILE A 576 34.81 17.53 -4.30
N PRO A 577 35.85 18.26 -4.74
CA PRO A 577 37.01 18.54 -3.90
C PRO A 577 36.59 19.16 -2.58
N LYS A 578 37.08 18.60 -1.47
CA LYS A 578 36.86 19.17 -0.14
C LYS A 578 37.73 20.42 0.04
N LYS A 579 37.32 21.31 0.95
CA LYS A 579 38.08 22.52 1.32
C LYS A 579 39.48 22.17 1.86
N ASP A 580 39.63 21.01 2.48
CA ASP A 580 40.92 20.46 2.90
C ASP A 580 41.59 19.73 1.73
N PRO A 581 42.75 20.21 1.24
CA PRO A 581 43.46 19.61 0.11
C PRO A 581 44.07 18.24 0.45
N THR A 582 44.12 17.86 1.73
CA THR A 582 44.65 16.56 2.18
C THR A 582 43.56 15.50 2.30
N ALA A 583 42.29 15.90 2.36
CA ALA A 583 41.17 14.98 2.42
C ALA A 583 40.84 14.42 1.03
N LEU A 584 40.57 13.12 0.96
CA LEU A 584 40.06 12.50 -0.27
C LEU A 584 38.75 13.21 -0.68
N PRO A 585 38.62 13.63 -1.96
CA PRO A 585 37.44 14.32 -2.48
C PRO A 585 36.18 13.49 -2.33
#